data_AF-A0AAN9TM41-F1
#
_entry.id   AF-A0AAN9TM41-F1
#
_cell.length_a   1.000
_cell.length_b   1.000
_cell.length_c   1.000
_cell.angle_alpha   90.00
_cell.angle_beta   90.00
_cell.angle_gamma   90.00
#
_symmetry.space_group_name_H-M   'P 1'
#
loop_
_entity.id
_entity.type
_entity.pdbx_description
1 polymer ?
#
loop_
_entity_poly.entity_id
_entity_poly.type
_entity_poly.pdbx_seq_one_letter_code
_entity_poly.pdbx_strand_id
1 'polypeptide(L)'
;MSNQRTLLDFDKASIAGVPDGMTIDNKNNLWIACWGGSQIINVDSNTGALLYIIKMPAERVTSLAFGGKYYDILFVTTMKTGLTPAQIQTQPSAGALFSIHGLPVIGNYNNPAANCAPVLD
;
A
#
# COMPACT_ATOMS: atom_id res chain seq x y z
N MET A 1 15.20 19.07 -5.89
CA MET A 1 15.62 17.73 -5.41
C MET A 1 16.91 17.36 -6.12
N SER A 2 18.02 17.17 -5.41
CA SER A 2 19.36 16.94 -6.01
C SER A 2 19.95 15.55 -5.74
N ASN A 3 19.23 14.67 -5.04
CA ASN A 3 19.72 13.34 -4.63
C ASN A 3 18.66 12.25 -4.84
N GLN A 4 17.99 12.29 -6.01
CA GLN A 4 17.05 11.22 -6.38
C GLN A 4 17.83 9.94 -6.62
N ARG A 5 17.40 8.85 -5.97
CA ARG A 5 17.91 7.50 -6.20
C ARG A 5 16.75 6.53 -6.38
N THR A 6 16.97 5.46 -7.12
CA THR A 6 16.04 4.33 -7.15
C THR A 6 16.17 3.56 -5.84
N LEU A 7 15.09 3.50 -5.06
CA LEU A 7 15.04 2.69 -3.84
C LEU A 7 14.83 1.21 -4.18
N LEU A 8 13.86 0.93 -5.04
CA LEU A 8 13.46 -0.41 -5.44
C LEU A 8 13.04 -0.39 -6.91
N ASP A 9 13.52 -1.37 -7.66
CA ASP A 9 13.19 -1.60 -9.07
C ASP A 9 12.37 -2.90 -9.13
N PHE A 10 11.10 -2.80 -9.52
CA PHE A 10 10.16 -3.92 -9.47
C PHE A 10 10.56 -5.05 -10.42
N ASP A 11 11.07 -4.71 -11.60
CA ASP A 11 11.48 -5.71 -12.60
C ASP A 11 12.70 -6.47 -12.09
N LYS A 12 13.72 -5.76 -11.60
CA LYS A 12 14.93 -6.40 -11.05
C LYS A 12 14.63 -7.22 -9.81
N ALA A 13 13.70 -6.77 -8.98
CA ALA A 13 13.28 -7.48 -7.77
C ALA A 13 12.22 -8.57 -8.03
N SER A 14 11.79 -8.77 -9.28
CA SER A 14 10.74 -9.74 -9.65
C SER A 14 9.43 -9.54 -8.86
N ILE A 15 9.04 -8.28 -8.65
CA ILE A 15 7.82 -7.92 -7.94
C ILE A 15 6.69 -7.79 -8.95
N ALA A 16 5.61 -8.53 -8.75
CA ALA A 16 4.44 -8.49 -9.62
C ALA A 16 3.73 -7.13 -9.57
N GLY A 17 3.29 -6.67 -10.73
CA GLY A 17 2.54 -5.43 -10.91
C GLY A 17 3.45 -4.19 -11.03
N VAL A 18 2.85 -3.03 -10.80
CA VAL A 18 3.55 -1.73 -10.79
C VAL A 18 3.25 -0.98 -9.49
N PRO A 19 4.18 -0.16 -8.97
CA PRO A 19 3.93 0.65 -7.79
C PRO A 19 2.85 1.70 -8.08
N ASP A 20 1.87 1.82 -7.18
CA ASP A 20 0.81 2.83 -7.22
C ASP A 20 0.93 3.72 -5.96
N GLY A 21 -0.07 3.72 -5.08
CA GLY A 21 -0.02 4.45 -3.81
C GLY A 21 0.97 3.88 -2.79
N MET A 22 1.48 4.76 -1.93
CA MET A 22 2.49 4.43 -0.91
C MET A 22 2.24 5.15 0.42
N THR A 23 2.69 4.54 1.52
CA THR A 23 2.74 5.17 2.84
C THR A 23 3.97 4.71 3.62
N ILE A 24 4.26 5.31 4.78
CA ILE A 24 5.41 4.96 5.62
C ILE A 24 4.95 4.58 7.04
N ASP A 25 5.58 3.59 7.65
CA ASP A 25 5.33 3.21 9.04
C ASP A 25 6.26 3.94 10.03
N ASN A 26 6.05 3.69 11.33
CA ASN A 26 6.83 4.24 12.42
C ASN A 26 8.28 3.72 12.50
N LYS A 27 8.67 2.75 11.66
CA LYS A 27 10.05 2.26 11.51
C LYS A 27 10.71 2.81 10.25
N ASN A 28 10.06 3.76 9.56
CA ASN A 28 10.47 4.32 8.28
C ASN A 28 10.51 3.28 7.15
N ASN A 29 9.75 2.20 7.21
CA ASN A 29 9.61 1.30 6.06
C ASN A 29 8.52 1.80 5.12
N LEU A 30 8.78 1.68 3.82
CA LEU A 30 7.86 2.07 2.76
C LEU A 30 6.89 0.94 2.46
N TRP A 31 5.60 1.23 2.57
CA TRP A 31 4.53 0.33 2.17
C TRP A 31 3.99 0.76 0.80
N ILE A 32 3.85 -0.19 -0.12
CA ILE A 32 3.53 0.09 -1.54
C ILE A 32 2.40 -0.82 -2.01
N ALA A 33 1.34 -0.21 -2.56
CA ALA A 33 0.31 -0.94 -3.30
C ALA A 33 0.85 -1.37 -4.67
N CYS A 34 0.63 -2.62 -5.06
CA CYS A 34 1.05 -3.15 -6.34
C CYS A 34 -0.15 -3.33 -7.28
N TRP A 35 -0.36 -2.38 -8.18
CA TRP A 35 -1.40 -2.47 -9.19
C TRP A 35 -1.07 -3.56 -10.20
N GLY A 36 -2.00 -4.49 -10.45
CA GLY A 36 -1.74 -5.67 -11.28
C GLY A 36 -0.97 -6.79 -10.55
N GLY A 37 -0.60 -6.59 -9.28
CA GLY A 37 0.24 -7.50 -8.51
C GLY A 37 -0.50 -8.35 -7.48
N SER A 38 -1.79 -8.08 -7.23
CA SER A 38 -2.59 -8.71 -6.17
C SER A 38 -1.90 -8.69 -4.80
N GLN A 39 -1.16 -7.61 -4.50
CA GLN A 39 -0.36 -7.54 -3.29
C GLN A 39 -0.05 -6.12 -2.82
N ILE A 40 0.37 -6.05 -1.57
CA ILE A 40 1.06 -4.92 -0.94
C ILE A 40 2.45 -5.40 -0.56
N ILE A 41 3.45 -4.55 -0.69
CA ILE A 41 4.80 -4.84 -0.21
C ILE A 41 5.23 -3.84 0.86
N ASN A 42 6.10 -4.29 1.76
CA ASN A 42 6.81 -3.45 2.71
C ASN A 42 8.32 -3.54 2.47
N VAL A 43 8.98 -2.40 2.41
CA VAL A 43 10.35 -2.26 1.95
C VAL A 43 11.12 -1.38 2.91
N ASP A 44 12.30 -1.79 3.33
CA ASP A 44 13.20 -0.95 4.11
C ASP A 44 13.62 0.27 3.27
N SER A 45 13.33 1.49 3.74
CA SER A 45 13.54 2.72 2.95
C SER A 45 15.01 3.13 2.82
N ASN A 46 15.92 2.55 3.62
CA ASN A 46 17.34 2.82 3.52
C ASN A 46 17.98 1.93 2.47
N THR A 47 17.70 0.62 2.57
CA THR A 47 18.38 -0.44 1.81
C THR A 47 17.62 -0.87 0.56
N GLY A 48 16.31 -0.64 0.48
CA GLY A 48 15.46 -1.20 -0.57
C GLY A 48 15.12 -2.68 -0.38
N ALA A 49 15.47 -3.27 0.77
CA ALA A 49 15.19 -4.67 1.06
C ALA A 49 13.68 -4.93 1.20
N LEU A 50 13.17 -5.96 0.54
CA LEU A 50 11.79 -6.41 0.69
C LEU A 50 11.61 -7.13 2.03
N LEU A 51 10.79 -6.55 2.91
CA LEU A 51 10.56 -7.05 4.27
C LEU A 51 9.32 -7.95 4.34
N TYR A 52 8.22 -7.54 3.69
CA TYR A 52 6.96 -8.29 3.69
C TYR A 52 6.24 -8.19 2.35
N ILE A 53 5.47 -9.24 2.04
CA ILE A 53 4.46 -9.26 0.99
C ILE A 53 3.14 -9.67 1.63
N ILE A 54 2.09 -8.87 1.44
CA ILE A 54 0.72 -9.22 1.83
C ILE A 54 -0.10 -9.43 0.56
N LYS A 55 -0.63 -10.64 0.38
CA LYS A 55 -1.50 -10.96 -0.76
C LYS A 55 -2.89 -10.37 -0.55
N MET A 56 -3.44 -9.81 -1.63
CA MET A 56 -4.75 -9.16 -1.64
C MET A 56 -5.71 -9.91 -2.56
N PRO A 57 -7.00 -10.02 -2.21
CA PRO A 57 -8.02 -10.68 -3.03
C PRO A 57 -8.54 -9.77 -4.17
N ALA A 58 -7.69 -8.87 -4.66
CA ALA A 58 -7.96 -7.98 -5.78
C ALA A 58 -6.65 -7.66 -6.50
N GLU A 59 -6.65 -7.83 -7.82
CA GLU A 59 -5.49 -7.62 -8.70
C GLU A 59 -5.02 -6.16 -8.71
N ARG A 60 -5.95 -5.21 -8.67
CA ARG A 60 -5.68 -3.77 -8.76
C ARG A 60 -5.73 -3.13 -7.39
N VAL A 61 -4.68 -3.35 -6.59
CA VAL A 61 -4.44 -2.64 -5.33
C VAL A 61 -3.91 -1.25 -5.66
N THR A 62 -4.58 -0.20 -5.21
CA THR A 62 -4.30 1.17 -5.69
C THR A 62 -3.60 2.06 -4.68
N SER A 63 -3.95 2.00 -3.40
CA SER A 63 -3.33 2.84 -2.38
C SER A 63 -3.54 2.27 -0.99
N LEU A 64 -2.85 2.85 -0.02
CA LEU A 64 -2.86 2.44 1.37
C LEU A 64 -2.52 3.58 2.33
N ALA A 65 -3.12 3.56 3.50
CA ALA A 65 -2.87 4.53 4.57
C ALA A 65 -3.08 3.88 5.94
N PHE A 66 -2.18 4.17 6.88
CA PHE A 66 -2.40 3.83 8.27
C PHE A 66 -3.47 4.74 8.87
N GLY A 67 -4.38 4.16 9.63
CA GLY A 67 -5.46 4.83 10.33
C GLY A 67 -5.93 4.02 11.55
N GLY A 68 -7.14 4.32 12.02
CA GLY A 68 -7.59 3.85 13.33
C GLY A 68 -7.05 4.74 14.45
N LYS A 69 -7.58 4.58 15.66
CA LYS A 69 -7.26 5.44 16.81
C LYS A 69 -5.77 5.43 17.15
N TYR A 70 -5.10 4.31 16.91
CA TYR A 70 -3.68 4.09 17.23
C TYR A 70 -2.82 3.91 15.97
N TYR A 71 -3.32 4.32 14.80
CA TYR A 71 -2.64 4.15 13.50
C TYR A 71 -2.17 2.71 13.26
N ASP A 72 -2.87 1.73 13.84
CA ASP A 72 -2.56 0.31 13.87
C ASP A 72 -3.36 -0.49 12.83
N ILE A 73 -4.16 0.19 12.02
CA ILE A 73 -4.93 -0.38 10.93
C ILE A 73 -4.40 0.15 9.61
N LEU A 74 -3.99 -0.73 8.69
CA LEU A 74 -3.64 -0.35 7.33
C LEU A 74 -4.88 -0.47 6.44
N PHE A 75 -5.45 0.66 6.05
CA PHE A 75 -6.53 0.72 5.07
C PHE A 75 -5.97 0.65 3.66
N VAL A 76 -6.65 -0.08 2.78
CA VAL A 76 -6.17 -0.38 1.42
C VAL A 76 -7.31 -0.24 0.43
N THR A 77 -7.13 0.62 -0.56
CA THR A 77 -8.08 0.80 -1.65
C THR A 77 -7.74 -0.13 -2.81
N THR A 78 -8.78 -0.58 -3.51
CA THR A 78 -8.65 -1.39 -4.73
C THR A 78 -9.57 -0.87 -5.81
N MET A 79 -9.37 -1.30 -7.06
CA MET A 79 -10.15 -0.84 -8.20
C MET A 79 -10.80 -1.99 -8.97
N LYS A 80 -12.08 -1.81 -9.30
CA LYS A 80 -12.84 -2.71 -10.19
C LYS A 80 -12.89 -2.23 -11.65
N THR A 81 -12.81 -0.92 -11.86
CA THR A 81 -12.91 -0.28 -13.18
C THR A 81 -11.93 -0.90 -14.15
N GLY A 82 -12.42 -1.32 -15.33
CA GLY A 82 -11.64 -1.90 -16.41
C GLY A 82 -11.34 -3.40 -16.28
N LEU A 83 -11.99 -4.10 -15.34
CA LEU A 83 -12.00 -5.57 -15.31
C LEU A 83 -13.10 -6.11 -16.22
N THR A 84 -12.85 -7.27 -16.82
CA THR A 84 -13.88 -8.01 -17.56
C THR A 84 -14.89 -8.66 -16.61
N PRO A 85 -16.10 -9.02 -17.08
CA PRO A 85 -17.06 -9.78 -16.28
C PRO A 85 -16.48 -11.08 -15.71
N ALA A 86 -15.64 -11.79 -16.47
CA ALA A 86 -14.98 -13.01 -16.03
C ALA A 86 -13.99 -12.74 -14.88
N GLN A 87 -13.15 -11.69 -15.00
CA GLN A 87 -12.26 -11.29 -13.91
C GLN A 87 -13.04 -10.86 -12.66
N ILE A 88 -14.14 -10.12 -12.82
CA ILE A 88 -14.98 -9.72 -11.68
C ILE A 88 -15.51 -10.95 -10.91
N GLN A 89 -15.84 -12.03 -11.61
CA GLN A 89 -16.28 -13.28 -10.96
C GLN A 89 -15.16 -13.94 -10.15
N THR A 90 -13.91 -13.88 -10.60
CA THR A 90 -12.77 -14.48 -9.89
C THR A 90 -12.24 -13.62 -8.75
N GLN A 91 -12.53 -12.31 -8.75
CA GLN A 91 -12.17 -11.37 -7.69
C GLN A 91 -13.38 -10.50 -7.27
N PRO A 92 -14.36 -11.08 -6.56
CA PRO A 92 -15.61 -10.39 -6.22
C PRO A 92 -15.38 -9.15 -5.34
N SER A 93 -14.27 -9.11 -4.59
CA SER A 93 -13.90 -7.99 -3.72
C SER A 93 -13.10 -6.89 -4.44
N ALA A 94 -12.86 -6.99 -5.75
CA ALA A 94 -12.23 -5.92 -6.51
C ALA A 94 -13.08 -4.64 -6.44
N GLY A 95 -12.45 -3.51 -6.09
CA GLY A 95 -13.12 -2.24 -5.85
C GLY A 95 -13.54 -1.99 -4.39
N ALA A 96 -13.34 -2.96 -3.50
CA ALA A 96 -13.59 -2.77 -2.07
C ALA A 96 -12.45 -2.00 -1.38
N LEU A 97 -12.79 -1.44 -0.21
CA LEU A 97 -11.85 -0.98 0.79
C LEU A 97 -11.55 -2.15 1.76
N PHE A 98 -10.28 -2.41 2.03
CA PHE A 98 -9.84 -3.41 2.99
C PHE A 98 -9.21 -2.73 4.21
N SER A 99 -9.28 -3.41 5.36
CA SER A 99 -8.56 -3.02 6.58
C SER A 99 -7.71 -4.21 7.04
N ILE A 100 -6.41 -4.01 7.17
CA ILE A 100 -5.47 -5.01 7.68
C ILE A 100 -5.13 -4.67 9.12
N HIS A 101 -5.24 -5.66 10.00
CA HIS A 101 -5.04 -5.54 11.44
C HIS A 101 -3.89 -6.43 11.90
N GLY A 102 -3.33 -6.15 13.08
CA GLY A 102 -2.33 -7.01 13.70
C GLY A 102 -0.94 -6.95 13.06
N LEU A 103 -0.63 -5.86 12.34
CA LEU A 103 0.71 -5.61 11.83
C LEU A 103 1.67 -5.32 13.00
N PRO A 104 2.96 -5.72 12.92
CA PRO A 104 3.95 -5.47 13.98
C PRO A 104 4.50 -4.03 13.97
N VAL A 105 3.77 -3.10 13.33
CA VAL A 105 4.10 -1.70 13.12
C VAL A 105 2.82 -0.87 13.10
N ILE A 106 2.98 0.44 13.30
CA ILE A 106 1.89 1.42 13.22
C ILE A 106 2.31 2.55 12.26
N GLY A 107 1.36 3.37 11.83
CA GLY A 107 1.63 4.56 11.04
C GLY A 107 2.47 5.59 11.78
N ASN A 108 3.12 6.46 11.00
CA ASN A 108 3.88 7.58 11.56
C ASN A 108 2.97 8.80 11.82
N TYR A 109 2.67 9.06 13.08
CA TYR A 109 1.85 10.19 13.57
C TYR A 109 2.42 11.57 13.20
N ASN A 110 3.73 11.68 12.99
CA ASN A 110 4.41 12.94 12.70
C ASN A 110 4.61 13.17 11.20
N ASN A 111 3.97 12.37 10.34
CA ASN A 111 4.05 12.57 8.90
C ASN A 111 3.17 13.77 8.49
N PRO A 112 3.74 14.92 8.07
CA PRO A 112 2.95 16.08 7.65
C PRO A 112 2.07 15.78 6.42
N ALA A 113 2.37 14.75 5.63
CA ALA A 113 1.51 14.28 4.54
C ALA A 113 0.26 13.53 5.02
N ALA A 114 0.20 13.13 6.30
CA ALA A 114 -0.97 12.53 6.94
C ALA A 114 -1.85 13.57 7.67
N ASN A 115 -1.43 14.84 7.73
CA ASN A 115 -2.17 15.92 8.38
C ASN A 115 -3.26 16.49 7.46
N CYS A 116 -4.16 15.65 6.98
CA CYS A 116 -5.49 16.11 6.58
C CYS A 116 -6.31 16.29 7.85
N ALA A 117 -6.18 17.46 8.50
CA ALA A 117 -7.05 17.79 9.61
C ALA A 117 -8.50 17.89 9.11
N PRO A 118 -9.49 17.29 9.79
CA PRO A 118 -10.87 17.63 9.54
C PRO A 118 -11.04 19.13 9.82
N VAL A 119 -11.74 19.84 8.94
CA VAL A 119 -12.41 21.08 9.36
C VAL A 119 -13.47 20.60 10.35
N LEU A 120 -13.22 20.82 11.64
CA LEU A 120 -14.24 20.63 12.65
C LEU A 120 -15.19 21.82 12.52
N ASP A 121 -16.46 21.53 12.21
CA ASP A 121 -17.56 22.49 12.40
C ASP A 121 -17.81 22.70 13.91
#